data_AF-A0A5K1K4C4-F1
#
_entry.id   AF-A0A5K1K4C4-F1
#
_cell.length_a   1.000
_cell.length_b   1.000
_cell.length_c   1.000
_cell.angle_alpha   90.00
_cell.angle_beta   90.00
_cell.angle_gamma   90.00
#
_symmetry.space_group_name_H-M   'P 1'
#
loop_
_entity.id
_entity.type
_entity.pdbx_description
1 polymer ?
#
loop_
_entity_poly.entity_id
_entity_poly.type
_entity_poly.pdbx_seq_one_letter_code
_entity_poly.pdbx_strand_id
1 'polypeptide(L)'
;MRVILTGATGVVTLLTRRAIPSWAVLPPNAYEKTQVILHNDFQTYPPELAKGLAAHDALIWALGKSSLGMSEAQYTEMTYTYTMNAAAALKDAGAGSPERPFRFVFLSGSHADPNGESRQMWANVKGRVERELPALLEGSNMRACIYRPGYFFPSDTKEFREERMRQRGFGLRLADHLITPIYANFVPKFYTPVEELGRATIELAKNRWLERDLFTNAEMRELMSAPPPPEGIEVPAGAKPNDNRNREL
;
A
#
# COMPACT_ATOMS: atom_id res chain seq x y z
N MET A 1 -0.45 -6.05 -11.24
CA MET A 1 -1.22 -5.05 -10.48
C MET A 1 -2.13 -5.82 -9.58
N ARG A 2 -1.90 -5.72 -8.28
CA ARG A 2 -2.55 -6.55 -7.26
C ARG A 2 -2.99 -5.61 -6.16
N VAL A 3 -4.28 -5.62 -5.88
CA VAL A 3 -4.84 -5.04 -4.67
C VAL A 3 -5.10 -6.21 -3.74
N ILE A 4 -4.55 -6.18 -2.53
CA ILE A 4 -4.67 -7.28 -1.56
C ILE A 4 -5.66 -6.84 -0.49
N LEU A 5 -6.82 -7.50 -0.44
CA LEU A 5 -7.78 -7.32 0.63
C LEU A 5 -7.63 -8.48 1.62
N THR A 6 -7.57 -8.17 2.92
CA THR A 6 -7.39 -9.17 3.97
C THR A 6 -8.51 -9.06 5.00
N GLY A 7 -9.10 -10.20 5.37
CA GLY A 7 -10.13 -10.29 6.41
C GLY A 7 -9.74 -11.19 7.59
N ALA A 8 -10.50 -11.11 8.68
CA ALA A 8 -10.35 -11.83 9.96
C ALA A 8 -10.42 -13.34 9.79
N THR A 9 -11.02 -13.79 8.71
CA THR A 9 -11.17 -15.21 8.35
C THR A 9 -9.90 -15.80 7.73
N GLY A 10 -8.84 -15.00 7.53
CA GLY A 10 -7.60 -15.43 6.89
C GLY A 10 -7.72 -15.61 5.36
N VAL A 11 -8.82 -15.14 4.76
CA VAL A 11 -9.04 -15.11 3.32
C VAL A 11 -8.42 -13.84 2.73
N VAL A 12 -7.73 -14.01 1.61
CA VAL A 12 -7.12 -12.93 0.83
C VAL A 12 -7.87 -12.79 -0.48
N THR A 13 -8.36 -11.59 -0.79
CA THR A 13 -8.93 -11.29 -2.11
C THR A 13 -7.96 -10.45 -2.92
N LEU A 14 -7.59 -10.94 -4.09
CA LEU A 14 -6.78 -10.22 -5.07
C LEU A 14 -7.70 -9.59 -6.12
N LEU A 15 -7.90 -8.28 -6.00
CA LEU A 15 -8.59 -7.49 -7.03
C LEU A 15 -7.56 -7.04 -8.08
N THR A 16 -7.67 -7.55 -9.31
CA THR A 16 -6.65 -7.34 -10.35
C THR A 16 -7.27 -7.00 -11.71
N ARG A 17 -6.53 -6.26 -12.54
CA ARG A 17 -6.91 -6.00 -13.96
C ARG A 17 -6.54 -7.13 -14.93
N ARG A 18 -5.75 -8.10 -14.45
CA ARG A 18 -5.15 -9.16 -15.27
C ARG A 18 -4.96 -10.40 -14.41
N ALA A 19 -5.04 -11.58 -15.03
CA ALA A 19 -4.72 -12.83 -14.37
C ALA A 19 -3.32 -12.78 -13.73
N ILE A 20 -3.15 -13.55 -12.65
CA ILE A 20 -1.84 -13.72 -12.04
C ILE A 20 -0.93 -14.39 -13.07
N PRO A 21 0.23 -13.80 -13.41
CA PRO A 21 1.13 -14.42 -14.36
C PRO A 21 1.61 -15.79 -13.84
N SER A 22 1.74 -16.78 -14.73
CA SER A 22 2.21 -18.13 -14.37
C SER A 22 3.62 -18.16 -13.77
N TRP A 23 4.43 -17.11 -14.02
CA TRP A 23 5.77 -16.94 -13.48
C TRP A 23 5.80 -16.25 -12.11
N ALA A 24 4.65 -15.82 -11.57
CA ALA A 24 4.61 -15.22 -10.25
C ALA A 24 4.90 -16.27 -9.17
N VAL A 25 5.84 -15.96 -8.27
CA VAL A 25 6.11 -16.82 -7.13
C VAL A 25 5.00 -16.63 -6.09
N LEU A 26 4.31 -17.72 -5.76
CA LEU A 26 3.23 -17.76 -4.76
C LEU A 26 3.57 -18.79 -3.68
N PRO A 27 3.11 -18.60 -2.43
CA PRO A 27 3.24 -19.63 -1.40
C PRO A 27 2.43 -20.88 -1.79
N PRO A 28 2.84 -22.09 -1.34
CA PRO A 28 2.20 -23.35 -1.75
C PRO A 28 0.69 -23.41 -1.51
N ASN A 29 0.20 -22.80 -0.42
CA ASN A 29 -1.21 -22.76 -0.03
C ASN A 29 -1.96 -21.52 -0.57
N ALA A 30 -1.37 -20.75 -1.50
CA ALA A 30 -1.99 -19.54 -2.02
C ALA A 30 -3.38 -19.81 -2.60
N TYR A 31 -3.53 -20.88 -3.38
CA TYR A 31 -4.78 -21.20 -4.08
C TYR A 31 -5.93 -21.61 -3.16
N GLU A 32 -5.64 -22.02 -1.92
CA GLU A 32 -6.65 -22.42 -0.94
C GLU A 32 -7.23 -21.21 -0.20
N LYS A 33 -6.42 -20.16 -0.02
CA LYS A 33 -6.76 -18.99 0.81
C LYS A 33 -6.96 -17.71 0.00
N THR A 34 -6.78 -17.77 -1.32
CA THR A 34 -6.81 -16.60 -2.20
C THR A 34 -7.94 -16.69 -3.20
N GLN A 35 -8.85 -15.71 -3.14
CA GLN A 35 -9.81 -15.46 -4.21
C GLN A 35 -9.24 -14.42 -5.18
N VAL A 36 -9.39 -14.62 -6.48
CA VAL A 36 -9.00 -13.64 -7.49
C VAL A 36 -10.24 -13.07 -8.16
N ILE A 37 -10.37 -11.74 -8.15
CA ILE A 37 -11.42 -11.01 -8.84
C ILE A 37 -10.79 -10.19 -9.96
N LEU A 38 -11.16 -10.51 -11.20
CA LEU A 38 -10.78 -9.71 -12.35
C LEU A 38 -11.73 -8.51 -12.48
N HIS A 39 -11.19 -7.32 -12.22
CA HIS A 39 -11.89 -6.06 -12.31
C HIS A 39 -11.15 -5.16 -13.28
N ASN A 40 -11.76 -4.89 -14.43
CA ASN A 40 -11.05 -4.22 -15.53
C ASN A 40 -11.20 -2.70 -15.48
N ASP A 41 -12.27 -2.20 -14.88
CA ASP A 41 -12.58 -0.77 -14.80
C ASP A 41 -12.57 -0.29 -13.35
N PHE A 42 -11.44 0.25 -12.91
CA PHE A 42 -11.27 0.83 -11.58
C PHE A 42 -11.88 2.24 -11.44
N GLN A 43 -12.55 2.75 -12.48
CA GLN A 43 -13.32 3.99 -12.35
C GLN A 43 -14.68 3.74 -11.68
N THR A 44 -15.21 2.51 -11.75
CA THR A 44 -16.54 2.20 -11.21
C THR A 44 -16.54 0.91 -10.41
N TYR A 45 -17.34 0.85 -9.35
CA TYR A 45 -17.47 -0.32 -8.49
C TYR A 45 -18.92 -0.77 -8.44
N PRO A 46 -19.29 -1.91 -9.06
CA PRO A 46 -20.64 -2.46 -8.94
C PRO A 46 -21.02 -2.66 -7.47
N PRO A 47 -22.28 -2.39 -7.05
CA PRO A 47 -22.68 -2.47 -5.64
C PRO A 47 -22.35 -3.80 -4.96
N GLU A 48 -22.54 -4.92 -5.67
CA GLU A 48 -22.23 -6.26 -5.14
C GLU A 48 -20.72 -6.50 -4.97
N LEU A 49 -19.91 -5.94 -5.88
CA LEU A 49 -18.46 -5.96 -5.70
C LEU A 49 -18.09 -5.11 -4.47
N ALA A 50 -18.56 -3.86 -4.39
CA ALA A 50 -18.24 -2.96 -3.29
C ALA A 50 -18.61 -3.55 -1.93
N LYS A 51 -19.81 -4.15 -1.79
CA LYS A 51 -20.24 -4.88 -0.58
C LYS A 51 -19.30 -6.04 -0.23
N GLY A 52 -18.93 -6.85 -1.22
CA GLY A 52 -17.99 -7.97 -1.02
C GLY A 52 -16.60 -7.51 -0.56
N LEU A 53 -16.10 -6.40 -1.12
CA LEU A 53 -14.83 -5.81 -0.68
C LEU A 53 -14.95 -5.20 0.74
N ALA A 54 -16.07 -4.53 1.05
CA ALA A 54 -16.35 -3.91 2.35
C ALA A 54 -16.47 -4.93 3.50
N ALA A 55 -16.75 -6.19 3.20
CA ALA A 55 -16.77 -7.28 4.18
C ALA A 55 -15.37 -7.71 4.68
N HIS A 56 -14.30 -7.19 4.08
CA HIS A 56 -12.93 -7.41 4.56
C HIS A 56 -12.60 -6.47 5.72
N ASP A 57 -11.51 -6.72 6.45
CA ASP A 57 -11.04 -5.80 7.47
C ASP A 57 -10.15 -4.70 6.88
N ALA A 58 -9.39 -5.03 5.84
CA ALA A 58 -8.40 -4.10 5.31
C ALA A 58 -8.19 -4.27 3.81
N LEU A 59 -7.72 -3.19 3.22
CA LEU A 59 -7.34 -3.04 1.83
C LEU A 59 -5.90 -2.55 1.75
N ILE A 60 -5.01 -3.35 1.16
CA ILE A 60 -3.68 -2.93 0.74
C ILE A 60 -3.75 -2.49 -0.72
N TRP A 61 -3.75 -1.18 -0.92
CA TRP A 61 -3.77 -0.53 -2.21
C TRP A 61 -2.37 -0.42 -2.80
N ALA A 62 -1.96 -1.49 -3.49
CA ALA A 62 -0.70 -1.58 -4.24
C ALA A 62 -0.91 -1.42 -5.76
N LEU A 63 -1.91 -0.64 -6.16
CA LEU A 63 -2.20 -0.36 -7.56
C LEU A 63 -1.27 0.73 -8.10
N GLY A 64 -0.36 0.34 -9.00
CA GLY A 64 0.52 1.30 -9.68
C GLY A 64 1.35 0.65 -10.80
N LYS A 65 1.97 1.53 -11.61
CA LYS A 65 3.08 1.23 -12.52
C LYS A 65 4.08 2.38 -12.43
N SER A 66 5.25 2.20 -13.03
CA SER A 66 6.19 3.30 -13.23
C SER A 66 5.52 4.48 -13.93
N SER A 67 5.79 5.70 -13.46
CA SER A 67 5.40 6.95 -14.10
C SER A 67 6.24 7.25 -15.36
N LEU A 68 7.35 6.55 -15.56
CA LEU A 68 8.20 6.72 -16.73
C LEU A 68 7.40 6.51 -18.02
N GLY A 69 7.46 7.51 -18.91
CA GLY A 69 6.74 7.50 -20.18
C GLY A 69 5.22 7.72 -20.06
N MET A 70 4.72 8.16 -18.90
CA MET A 70 3.31 8.52 -18.72
C MET A 70 3.12 10.04 -18.73
N SER A 71 1.99 10.49 -19.28
CA SER A 71 1.50 11.84 -19.03
C SER A 71 0.95 11.98 -17.61
N GLU A 72 0.82 13.22 -17.13
CA GLU A 72 0.26 13.50 -15.80
C GLU A 72 -1.18 13.05 -15.69
N ALA A 73 -1.97 13.25 -16.74
CA ALA A 73 -3.37 12.82 -16.80
C ALA A 73 -3.50 11.30 -16.63
N GLN A 74 -2.70 10.51 -17.38
CA GLN A 74 -2.71 9.04 -17.27
C GLN A 74 -2.25 8.56 -15.89
N TYR A 75 -1.25 9.23 -15.30
CA TYR A 75 -0.78 8.87 -13.96
C TYR A 75 -1.81 9.25 -12.89
N THR A 76 -2.44 10.42 -13.02
CA THR A 76 -3.53 10.90 -12.16
C THR A 76 -4.75 9.99 -12.23
N GLU A 77 -5.17 9.55 -13.41
CA GLU A 77 -6.28 8.59 -13.55
C GLU A 77 -5.98 7.32 -12.74
N MET A 78 -4.82 6.72 -12.99
CA MET A 78 -4.51 5.42 -12.40
C MET A 78 -4.16 5.47 -10.91
N THR A 79 -3.49 6.54 -10.45
CA THR A 79 -3.03 6.65 -9.07
C THR A 79 -3.99 7.43 -8.19
N TYR A 80 -4.53 8.55 -8.66
CA TYR A 80 -5.46 9.34 -7.86
C TYR A 80 -6.90 8.83 -8.06
N THR A 81 -7.40 8.82 -9.29
CA THR A 81 -8.84 8.56 -9.55
C THR A 81 -9.24 7.16 -9.11
N TYR A 82 -8.48 6.13 -9.47
CA TYR A 82 -8.79 4.76 -9.03
C TYR A 82 -8.75 4.59 -7.51
N THR A 83 -7.80 5.24 -6.82
CA THR A 83 -7.72 5.16 -5.35
C THR A 83 -8.93 5.80 -4.70
N MET A 84 -9.30 7.00 -5.14
CA MET A 84 -10.43 7.73 -4.58
C MET A 84 -11.76 7.04 -4.87
N ASN A 85 -11.93 6.47 -6.06
CA ASN A 85 -13.15 5.72 -6.41
C ASN A 85 -13.29 4.43 -5.59
N ALA A 86 -12.18 3.72 -5.33
CA ALA A 86 -12.19 2.55 -4.45
C ALA A 86 -12.56 2.93 -3.01
N ALA A 87 -11.97 4.00 -2.49
CA ALA A 87 -12.23 4.48 -1.15
C ALA A 87 -13.69 4.95 -0.98
N ALA A 88 -14.23 5.69 -1.96
CA ALA A 88 -15.61 6.13 -1.98
C ALA A 88 -16.57 4.94 -2.03
N ALA A 89 -16.34 3.97 -2.93
CA ALA A 89 -17.18 2.79 -3.04
C ALA A 89 -17.20 1.94 -1.75
N LEU A 90 -16.07 1.79 -1.07
CA LEU A 90 -16.00 1.10 0.22
C LEU A 90 -16.69 1.88 1.34
N LYS A 91 -16.55 3.21 1.36
CA LYS A 91 -17.24 4.08 2.32
C LYS A 91 -18.76 3.97 2.14
N ASP A 92 -19.24 4.07 0.91
CA ASP A 92 -20.67 3.97 0.58
C ASP A 92 -21.24 2.57 0.86
N ALA A 93 -20.43 1.52 0.71
CA ALA A 93 -20.78 0.15 1.07
C ALA A 93 -20.75 -0.13 2.59
N GLY A 94 -20.36 0.85 3.41
CA GLY A 94 -20.35 0.72 4.87
C GLY A 94 -19.19 -0.12 5.42
N ALA A 95 -18.00 -0.03 4.81
CA ALA A 95 -16.84 -0.79 5.26
C ALA A 95 -16.43 -0.43 6.70
N GLY A 96 -16.22 -1.47 7.52
CA GLY A 96 -15.80 -1.36 8.92
C GLY A 96 -16.93 -1.10 9.91
N SER A 97 -16.61 -1.17 11.20
CA SER A 97 -17.50 -0.81 12.31
C SER A 97 -16.78 0.12 13.30
N PRO A 98 -17.51 0.77 14.23
CA PRO A 98 -16.89 1.58 15.28
C PRO A 98 -15.85 0.81 16.11
N GLU A 99 -16.10 -0.48 16.37
CA GLU A 99 -15.22 -1.37 17.12
C GLU A 99 -14.07 -1.91 16.25
N ARG A 100 -14.26 -1.98 14.93
CA ARG A 100 -13.31 -2.55 13.97
C ARG A 100 -13.21 -1.70 12.70
N PRO A 101 -12.51 -0.54 12.74
CA PRO A 101 -12.51 0.41 11.62
C PRO A 101 -11.73 -0.09 10.40
N PHE A 102 -12.33 -0.21 9.21
CA PHE A 102 -11.69 -0.71 8.00
C PHE A 102 -10.39 0.03 7.66
N ARG A 103 -9.31 -0.70 7.33
CA ARG A 103 -7.99 -0.10 7.09
C ARG A 103 -7.70 0.01 5.61
N PHE A 104 -7.62 1.22 5.09
CA PHE A 104 -7.22 1.51 3.73
C PHE A 104 -5.72 1.84 3.70
N VAL A 105 -4.88 0.83 3.47
CA VAL A 105 -3.43 0.96 3.38
C VAL A 105 -3.03 1.45 1.98
N PHE A 106 -2.65 2.72 1.86
CA PHE A 106 -2.20 3.33 0.61
C PHE A 106 -0.68 3.29 0.48
N LEU A 107 -0.17 2.61 -0.56
CA LEU A 107 1.25 2.62 -0.89
C LEU A 107 1.63 3.87 -1.71
N SER A 108 2.15 4.86 -1.00
CA SER A 108 2.64 6.12 -1.56
C SER A 108 4.09 6.00 -2.05
N GLY A 109 4.95 6.98 -1.77
CA GLY A 109 6.38 6.96 -2.06
C GLY A 109 7.12 7.98 -1.21
N SER A 110 8.41 7.73 -0.93
CA SER A 110 9.25 8.53 -0.04
C SER A 110 9.27 10.04 -0.30
N HIS A 111 9.03 10.48 -1.55
CA HIS A 111 9.04 11.89 -1.94
C HIS A 111 7.66 12.40 -2.37
N ALA A 112 6.56 11.74 -1.99
CA ALA A 112 5.23 12.28 -2.22
C ALA A 112 5.09 13.65 -1.56
N ASP A 113 4.47 14.59 -2.28
CA ASP A 113 4.38 15.99 -1.87
C ASP A 113 2.90 16.43 -1.81
N PRO A 114 2.32 16.50 -0.61
CA PRO A 114 0.93 16.93 -0.41
C PRO A 114 0.66 18.40 -0.75
N ASN A 115 1.70 19.24 -0.86
CA ASN A 115 1.56 20.65 -1.23
C ASN A 115 1.50 20.82 -2.76
N GLY A 116 1.99 19.84 -3.52
CA GLY A 116 1.97 19.87 -4.98
C GLY A 116 3.08 20.75 -5.58
N GLU A 117 4.18 20.95 -4.87
CA GLU A 117 5.28 21.85 -5.26
C GLU A 117 6.48 21.08 -5.86
N SER A 118 6.42 19.75 -5.89
CA SER A 118 7.46 18.92 -6.47
C SER A 118 7.59 19.12 -7.97
N ARG A 119 8.84 19.12 -8.45
CA ARG A 119 9.13 19.05 -9.90
C ARG A 119 8.77 17.70 -10.51
N GLN A 120 8.46 16.70 -9.69
CA GLN A 120 8.09 15.37 -10.14
C GLN A 120 6.58 15.20 -10.06
N MET A 121 5.92 15.12 -11.23
CA MET A 121 4.45 14.95 -11.32
C MET A 121 3.91 13.81 -10.45
N TRP A 122 4.64 12.68 -10.35
CA TRP A 122 4.21 11.52 -9.58
C TRP A 122 4.17 11.81 -8.07
N ALA A 123 5.06 12.67 -7.58
CA ALA A 123 5.13 13.06 -6.18
C ALA A 123 3.92 13.91 -5.81
N ASN A 124 3.56 14.86 -6.66
CA ASN A 124 2.37 15.70 -6.47
C ASN A 124 1.08 14.87 -6.52
N VAL A 125 0.95 13.95 -7.49
CA VAL A 125 -0.23 13.08 -7.62
C VAL A 125 -0.39 12.18 -6.39
N LYS A 126 0.70 11.54 -5.92
CA LYS A 126 0.65 10.71 -4.70
C LYS A 126 0.36 11.56 -3.47
N GLY A 127 1.02 12.71 -3.32
CA GLY A 127 0.79 13.62 -2.20
C GLY A 127 -0.65 14.16 -2.15
N ARG A 128 -1.27 14.39 -3.31
CA ARG A 128 -2.69 14.70 -3.40
C ARG A 128 -3.57 13.59 -2.80
N VAL A 129 -3.26 12.33 -3.07
CA VAL A 129 -3.96 11.19 -2.42
C VAL A 129 -3.72 11.19 -0.92
N GLU A 130 -2.49 11.42 -0.46
CA GLU A 130 -2.18 11.46 0.98
C GLU A 130 -2.98 12.53 1.73
N ARG A 131 -3.26 13.66 1.08
CA ARG A 131 -4.09 14.74 1.63
C ARG A 131 -5.58 14.42 1.59
N GLU A 132 -6.06 13.92 0.46
CA GLU A 132 -7.51 13.85 0.19
C GLU A 132 -8.14 12.52 0.60
N LEU A 133 -7.37 11.42 0.68
CA LEU A 133 -7.88 10.13 1.13
C LEU A 133 -8.36 10.16 2.59
N PRO A 134 -7.60 10.69 3.57
CA PRO A 134 -8.09 10.81 4.94
C PRO A 134 -9.35 11.70 5.03
N ALA A 135 -9.39 12.81 4.29
CA ALA A 135 -10.54 13.71 4.25
C ALA A 135 -11.79 13.02 3.67
N LEU A 136 -11.64 12.20 2.62
CA LEU A 136 -12.73 11.41 2.08
C LEU A 136 -13.28 10.41 3.11
N LEU A 137 -12.43 9.80 3.93
CA LEU A 137 -12.83 8.79 4.91
C LEU A 137 -13.33 9.37 6.24
N GLU A 138 -13.25 10.69 6.42
CA GLU A 138 -13.77 11.36 7.62
C GLU A 138 -15.27 11.05 7.81
N GLY A 139 -15.65 10.83 9.08
CA GLY A 139 -17.02 10.46 9.47
C GLY A 139 -17.46 9.04 9.10
N SER A 140 -16.55 8.20 8.58
CA SER A 140 -16.81 6.77 8.29
C SER A 140 -16.16 5.85 9.32
N ASN A 141 -16.45 4.54 9.23
CA ASN A 141 -15.74 3.50 9.99
C ASN A 141 -14.46 3.04 9.26
N MET A 142 -13.85 3.89 8.42
CA MET A 142 -12.63 3.58 7.69
C MET A 142 -11.48 4.50 8.13
N ARG A 143 -10.25 3.98 8.04
CA ARG A 143 -9.02 4.72 8.32
C ARG A 143 -8.05 4.63 7.16
N ALA A 144 -7.47 5.75 6.77
CA ALA A 144 -6.36 5.78 5.82
C ALA A 144 -5.04 5.45 6.55
N CYS A 145 -4.27 4.50 6.01
CA CYS A 145 -2.93 4.19 6.47
C CYS A 145 -1.95 4.39 5.31
N ILE A 146 -1.23 5.50 5.31
CA ILE A 146 -0.33 5.90 4.24
C ILE A 146 1.07 5.38 4.55
N TYR A 147 1.64 4.60 3.64
CA TYR A 147 3.04 4.18 3.74
C TYR A 147 3.86 4.77 2.59
N ARG A 148 4.95 5.47 2.93
CA ARG A 148 5.92 6.03 1.98
C ARG A 148 7.19 5.17 1.89
N PRO A 149 7.17 4.07 1.13
CA PRO A 149 8.36 3.23 0.97
C PRO A 149 9.48 3.97 0.21
N GLY A 150 10.71 3.55 0.45
CA GLY A 150 11.87 3.91 -0.34
C GLY A 150 11.91 3.16 -1.66
N TYR A 151 13.08 3.17 -2.31
CA TYR A 151 13.30 2.37 -3.50
C TYR A 151 13.19 0.88 -3.18
N PHE A 152 12.55 0.09 -4.05
CA PHE A 152 12.44 -1.36 -3.88
C PHE A 152 12.44 -2.08 -5.24
N PHE A 153 12.78 -3.35 -5.20
CA PHE A 153 12.81 -4.23 -6.37
C PHE A 153 12.67 -5.70 -5.98
N PRO A 154 12.30 -6.57 -6.93
CA PRO A 154 12.22 -8.00 -6.67
C PRO A 154 13.52 -8.53 -6.10
N SER A 155 13.44 -9.40 -5.10
CA SER A 155 14.61 -9.99 -4.43
C SER A 155 15.58 -10.66 -5.41
N ASP A 156 16.86 -10.71 -5.06
CA ASP A 156 17.89 -11.41 -5.83
C ASP A 156 18.08 -12.86 -5.35
N THR A 157 17.02 -13.50 -4.86
CA THR A 157 17.06 -14.93 -4.51
C THR A 157 16.83 -15.81 -5.73
N LYS A 158 17.15 -17.10 -5.58
CA LYS A 158 16.91 -18.09 -6.63
C LYS A 158 15.42 -18.20 -6.97
N GLU A 159 14.52 -18.08 -5.99
CA GLU A 159 13.08 -18.18 -6.22
C GLU A 159 12.56 -17.02 -7.09
N PHE A 160 12.97 -15.78 -6.79
CA PHE A 160 12.45 -14.58 -7.48
C PHE A 160 13.23 -14.20 -8.74
N ARG A 161 14.21 -15.00 -9.16
CA ARG A 161 15.09 -14.68 -10.29
C ARG A 161 14.34 -14.45 -11.60
N GLU A 162 13.40 -15.33 -11.94
CA GLU A 162 12.61 -15.20 -13.17
C GLU A 162 11.74 -13.93 -13.13
N GLU A 163 11.08 -13.69 -11.99
CA GLU A 163 10.29 -12.48 -11.76
C GLU A 163 11.15 -11.21 -11.90
N ARG A 164 12.35 -11.21 -11.31
CA ARG A 164 13.33 -10.11 -11.43
C ARG A 164 13.74 -9.87 -12.88
N MET A 165 14.02 -10.92 -13.64
CA MET A 165 14.40 -10.81 -15.07
C MET A 165 13.27 -10.26 -15.93
N ARG A 166 12.01 -10.62 -15.63
CA ARG A 166 10.84 -10.14 -16.38
C ARG A 166 10.46 -8.70 -16.02
N GLN A 167 10.69 -8.28 -14.78
CA GLN A 167 10.35 -6.94 -14.32
C GLN A 167 11.46 -5.91 -14.56
N ARG A 168 12.74 -6.35 -14.64
CA ARG A 168 13.89 -5.45 -14.75
C ARG A 168 14.84 -5.87 -15.88
N GLY A 169 15.06 -4.93 -16.80
CA GLY A 169 16.06 -5.07 -17.86
C GLY A 169 17.47 -5.22 -17.31
N PHE A 170 18.40 -5.70 -18.13
CA PHE A 170 19.78 -5.99 -17.72
C PHE A 170 20.47 -4.81 -17.02
N GLY A 171 20.39 -3.60 -17.59
CA GLY A 171 21.01 -2.41 -17.02
C GLY A 171 20.48 -2.03 -15.63
N LEU A 172 19.17 -2.09 -15.42
CA LEU A 172 18.58 -1.84 -14.10
C LEU A 172 18.98 -2.91 -13.08
N ARG A 173 19.08 -4.17 -13.49
CA ARG A 173 19.55 -5.25 -12.60
C ARG A 173 21.01 -5.05 -12.17
N LEU A 174 21.87 -4.60 -13.09
CA LEU A 174 23.26 -4.27 -12.77
C LEU A 174 23.34 -3.07 -11.81
N ALA A 175 22.56 -2.02 -12.08
CA ALA A 175 22.48 -0.86 -11.19
C ALA A 175 22.00 -1.27 -9.79
N ASP A 176 20.95 -2.08 -9.68
CA ASP A 176 20.46 -2.59 -8.41
C ASP A 176 21.56 -3.35 -7.67
N HIS A 177 22.26 -4.28 -8.33
CA HIS A 177 23.30 -5.07 -7.70
C HIS A 177 24.45 -4.20 -7.13
N LEU A 178 24.85 -3.16 -7.86
CA LEU A 178 25.90 -2.23 -7.42
C LEU A 178 25.42 -1.31 -6.29
N ILE A 179 24.17 -0.87 -6.34
CA ILE A 179 23.63 0.13 -5.42
C ILE A 179 23.08 -0.51 -4.14
N THR A 180 22.62 -1.76 -4.18
CA THR A 180 22.06 -2.48 -3.01
C THR A 180 22.99 -2.47 -1.79
N PRO A 181 24.28 -2.83 -1.87
CA PRO A 181 25.15 -2.82 -0.68
C PRO A 181 25.34 -1.41 -0.12
N ILE A 182 25.28 -0.37 -0.96
CA ILE A 182 25.35 1.02 -0.53
C ILE A 182 24.06 1.40 0.21
N TYR A 183 22.91 1.11 -0.40
CA TYR A 183 21.61 1.41 0.21
C TYR A 183 21.36 0.63 1.50
N ALA A 184 21.75 -0.65 1.56
CA ALA A 184 21.52 -1.49 2.72
C ALA A 184 22.38 -1.06 3.93
N ASN A 185 23.64 -0.67 3.70
CA ASN A 185 24.58 -0.42 4.78
C ASN A 185 24.72 1.05 5.19
N PHE A 186 24.54 1.99 4.26
CA PHE A 186 24.88 3.40 4.51
C PHE A 186 23.68 4.35 4.50
N VAL A 187 22.62 4.01 3.77
CA VAL A 187 21.43 4.87 3.63
C VAL A 187 20.13 4.04 3.63
N PRO A 188 19.87 3.22 4.68
CA PRO A 188 18.75 2.27 4.74
C PRO A 188 17.37 2.93 4.69
N LYS A 189 17.30 4.24 4.98
CA LYS A 189 16.08 5.06 4.87
C LYS A 189 15.59 5.24 3.43
N PHE A 190 16.45 5.06 2.43
CA PHE A 190 16.10 5.24 1.01
C PHE A 190 15.77 3.94 0.28
N TYR A 191 15.89 2.80 0.95
CA TYR A 191 15.64 1.47 0.39
C TYR A 191 14.71 0.66 1.29
N THR A 192 13.79 -0.07 0.67
CA THR A 192 12.86 -0.96 1.34
C THR A 192 12.99 -2.34 0.70
N PRO A 193 13.56 -3.35 1.37
CA PRO A 193 13.49 -4.72 0.90
C PRO A 193 12.04 -5.13 0.63
N VAL A 194 11.78 -5.86 -0.46
CA VAL A 194 10.41 -6.17 -0.89
C VAL A 194 9.69 -7.07 0.14
N GLU A 195 10.44 -7.90 0.85
CA GLU A 195 9.96 -8.75 1.94
C GLU A 195 9.55 -7.92 3.16
N GLU A 196 10.35 -6.92 3.53
CA GLU A 196 10.02 -5.95 4.59
C GLU A 196 8.80 -5.11 4.19
N LEU A 197 8.71 -4.66 2.93
CA LEU A 197 7.56 -3.94 2.38
C LEU A 197 6.27 -4.76 2.53
N GLY A 198 6.29 -6.03 2.10
CA GLY A 198 5.14 -6.94 2.23
C GLY A 198 4.70 -7.10 3.68
N ARG A 199 5.65 -7.43 4.58
CA ARG A 199 5.38 -7.58 6.01
C ARG A 199 4.81 -6.30 6.62
N ALA A 200 5.41 -5.13 6.34
CA ALA A 200 4.95 -3.84 6.83
C ALA A 200 3.49 -3.53 6.42
N THR A 201 3.13 -3.78 5.16
CA THR A 201 1.75 -3.55 4.71
C THR A 201 0.73 -4.46 5.39
N ILE A 202 1.12 -5.69 5.72
CA ILE A 202 0.27 -6.62 6.47
C ILE A 202 0.12 -6.14 7.93
N GLU A 203 1.19 -5.68 8.58
CA GLU A 203 1.10 -5.16 9.95
C GLU A 203 0.26 -3.87 10.02
N LEU A 204 0.32 -3.01 9.00
CA LEU A 204 -0.59 -1.86 8.86
C LEU A 204 -2.04 -2.32 8.69
N ALA A 205 -2.29 -3.32 7.85
CA ALA A 205 -3.62 -3.90 7.65
C ALA A 205 -4.18 -4.56 8.92
N LYS A 206 -3.31 -5.03 9.82
CA LYS A 206 -3.66 -5.60 11.13
C LYS A 206 -3.91 -4.58 12.23
N ASN A 207 -3.91 -3.28 11.90
CA ASN A 207 -4.30 -2.21 12.83
C ASN A 207 -3.36 -2.06 14.06
N ARG A 208 -2.05 -2.36 13.90
CA ARG A 208 -1.09 -2.40 15.02
C ARG A 208 -0.69 -1.02 15.56
N TRP A 209 -0.80 0.04 14.76
CA TRP A 209 -0.35 1.40 15.11
C TRP A 209 -1.47 2.41 14.93
N LEU A 210 -2.40 2.45 15.89
CA LEU A 210 -3.64 3.25 15.83
C LEU A 210 -3.42 4.76 15.94
N GLU A 211 -2.27 5.21 16.40
CA GLU A 211 -2.02 6.62 16.71
C GLU A 211 -1.57 7.44 15.49
N ARG A 212 -1.30 6.79 14.35
CA ARG A 212 -0.68 7.44 13.19
C ARG A 212 -1.30 6.94 11.88
N ASP A 213 -1.49 7.88 10.96
CA ASP A 213 -2.06 7.59 9.64
C ASP A 213 -1.00 7.65 8.52
N LEU A 214 0.22 8.14 8.79
CA LEU A 214 1.32 8.20 7.81
C LEU A 214 2.62 7.65 8.39
N PHE A 215 3.30 6.83 7.60
CA PHE A 215 4.56 6.18 7.95
C PHE A 215 5.59 6.42 6.85
N THR A 216 6.72 7.02 7.21
CA THR A 216 7.89 7.09 6.32
C THR A 216 8.61 5.74 6.28
N ASN A 217 9.46 5.52 5.27
CA ASN A 217 10.29 4.31 5.22
C ASN A 217 11.19 4.18 6.45
N ALA A 218 11.80 5.27 6.91
CA ALA A 218 12.68 5.23 8.08
C ALA A 218 11.93 4.75 9.33
N GLU A 219 10.76 5.33 9.60
CA GLU A 219 9.93 4.95 10.75
C GLU A 219 9.42 3.53 10.63
N MET A 220 8.95 3.12 9.45
CA MET A 220 8.46 1.75 9.27
C MET A 220 9.57 0.74 9.50
N ARG A 221 10.79 0.99 9.01
CA ARG A 221 11.92 0.09 9.25
C ARG A 221 12.29 -0.02 10.73
N GLU A 222 12.22 1.09 11.46
CA GLU A 222 12.38 1.08 12.92
C GLU A 222 11.30 0.23 13.60
N LEU A 223 10.03 0.42 13.25
CA LEU A 223 8.90 -0.37 13.76
C LEU A 223 9.03 -1.86 13.45
N MET A 224 9.53 -2.22 12.26
CA MET A 224 9.69 -3.61 11.84
C MET A 224 10.89 -4.31 12.48
N SER A 225 11.84 -3.55 13.06
CA SER A 225 13.01 -4.07 13.79
C SER A 225 12.68 -4.51 15.23
N ALA A 226 11.59 -4.00 15.80
CA ALA A 226 11.06 -4.41 17.08
C ALA A 226 9.99 -5.51 16.93
N PRO A 227 9.73 -6.34 17.96
CA PRO A 227 8.54 -7.19 17.96
C PRO A 227 7.28 -6.32 17.82
N PRO A 228 6.35 -6.66 16.93
CA PRO A 228 5.15 -5.84 16.73
C PRO A 228 4.33 -5.81 18.03
N PRO A 229 3.69 -4.68 18.38
CA PRO A 229 2.79 -4.61 19.53
C PRO A 229 1.68 -5.66 19.37
N PRO A 230 1.05 -6.18 20.43
CA PRO A 230 -0.03 -7.18 20.35
C PRO A 230 -1.15 -6.79 19.38
N GLU A 231 -1.87 -7.77 18.84
CA GLU A 231 -2.89 -7.54 17.81
C GLU A 231 -4.01 -6.80 18.53
N GLY A 232 -4.28 -5.55 18.12
CA GLY A 232 -5.13 -4.64 18.89
C GLY A 232 -6.57 -5.13 18.96
N ILE A 233 -6.90 -5.83 20.04
CA ILE A 233 -8.26 -5.99 20.58
C ILE A 233 -8.20 -5.50 22.02
N GLU A 234 -7.89 -4.22 22.23
CA GLU A 234 -8.24 -3.48 23.44
C GLU A 234 -7.90 -2.01 23.18
N VAL A 235 -8.93 -1.18 23.02
CA VAL A 235 -8.82 0.26 23.04
C VAL A 235 -8.95 0.67 24.50
N PRO A 236 -7.90 1.14 25.21
CA PRO A 236 -8.14 1.90 26.42
C PRO A 236 -8.75 3.23 25.98
N ALA A 237 -9.94 3.55 26.51
CA ALA A 237 -10.61 4.81 26.25
C ALA A 237 -9.67 6.00 26.56
N GLY A 238 -9.37 6.84 25.57
CA GLY A 238 -8.89 8.21 25.81
C GLY A 238 -7.63 8.72 25.12
N ALA A 239 -7.02 8.04 24.14
CA ALA A 239 -5.91 8.64 23.40
C ALA A 239 -6.42 9.61 22.32
N LYS A 240 -6.12 10.91 22.48
CA LYS A 240 -6.39 11.95 21.46
C LYS A 240 -5.34 11.84 20.34
N PRO A 241 -5.70 12.12 19.07
CA PRO A 241 -4.75 12.13 17.97
C PRO A 241 -3.65 13.16 18.21
N ASN A 242 -2.39 12.73 18.14
CA ASN A 242 -1.24 13.61 18.26
C ASN A 242 -1.01 14.34 16.93
N ASP A 243 -1.30 15.64 16.89
CA ASP A 243 -1.08 16.49 15.71
C ASP A 243 0.44 16.75 15.53
N ASN A 244 1.11 15.84 14.83
CA ASN A 244 2.52 15.96 14.47
C ASN A 244 2.70 16.54 13.05
N ARG A 245 1.85 17.50 12.64
CA ARG A 245 1.99 18.19 11.33
C ARG A 245 3.11 19.23 11.27
N ASN A 246 3.80 19.52 12.37
CA ASN A 246 4.85 20.55 12.40
C ASN A 246 6.14 20.07 13.07
N ARG A 247 6.93 19.24 12.39
CA ARG A 247 8.37 19.06 12.69
C ARG A 247 9.17 18.71 11.44
N GLU A 248 9.31 19.66 10.52
CA GLU A 248 10.51 19.78 9.67
C GLU A 248 10.84 21.27 9.51
N LEU A 249 11.87 21.72 10.22
CA LEU A 249 12.81 22.79 9.86
C LEU A 249 14.20 22.13 9.80
#